data_AF-A0A5R2N223-F1
#
_entry.id   AF-A0A5R2N223-F1
#
_cell.length_a   1.000
_cell.length_b   1.000
_cell.length_c   1.000
_cell.angle_alpha   90.00
_cell.angle_beta   90.00
_cell.angle_gamma   90.00
#
_symmetry.space_group_name_H-M   'P 1'
#
loop_
_entity.id
_entity.type
_entity.pdbx_description
1 polymer ?
#
loop_
_entity_poly.entity_id
_entity_poly.type
_entity_poly.pdbx_seq_one_letter_code
_entity_poly.pdbx_strand_id
1 'polypeptide(L)' 'RDPVLRARGATWKAFLCAALAACFAEIDDPPPDVGLLMASHWQGSLLWWRFDPTIEVAVYVEDSLNRFVAAITTATARKP' A
#
# COMPACT_ATOMS: atom_id res chain seq x y z
N ARG A 1 7.97 19.04 -17.90
CA ARG A 1 7.51 18.53 -16.57
C ARG A 1 8.32 19.24 -15.51
N ASP A 2 7.69 19.79 -14.48
CA ASP A 2 8.34 20.60 -13.42
C ASP A 2 9.23 19.72 -12.49
N PRO A 3 10.54 19.98 -12.39
CA PRO A 3 11.45 19.21 -11.53
C PRO A 3 11.16 19.36 -10.02
N VAL A 4 10.75 20.53 -9.56
CA VAL A 4 10.46 20.81 -8.15
C VAL A 4 9.23 20.04 -7.70
N LEU A 5 8.18 20.00 -8.55
CA LEU A 5 6.99 19.20 -8.26
C LEU A 5 7.30 17.70 -8.21
N ARG A 6 8.21 17.22 -9.06
CA ARG A 6 8.68 15.82 -9.05
C ARG A 6 9.43 15.49 -7.77
N ALA A 7 10.35 16.35 -7.33
CA ALA A 7 11.07 16.18 -6.08
C ALA A 7 10.12 16.14 -4.88
N ARG A 8 9.14 17.07 -4.82
CA ARG A 8 8.11 17.07 -3.77
C ARG A 8 7.30 15.77 -3.74
N GLY A 9 6.90 15.27 -4.91
CA GLY A 9 6.19 14.00 -5.01
C GLY A 9 7.02 12.81 -4.53
N ALA A 10 8.32 12.79 -4.82
CA ALA A 10 9.24 11.77 -4.34
C ALA A 10 9.40 11.81 -2.81
N THR A 11 9.56 12.99 -2.22
CA THR A 11 9.62 13.17 -0.76
C THR A 11 8.33 12.69 -0.08
N TRP A 12 7.18 13.06 -0.64
CA TRP A 12 5.89 12.61 -0.09
C TRP A 12 5.72 11.09 -0.18
N LYS A 13 6.09 10.47 -1.32
CA LYS A 13 6.09 9.01 -1.47
C LYS A 13 6.95 8.36 -0.39
N ALA A 14 8.18 8.85 -0.19
CA ALA A 14 9.10 8.30 0.81
C ALA A 14 8.52 8.38 2.23
N PHE A 15 7.95 9.54 2.60
CA PHE A 15 7.28 9.73 3.88
C PHE A 15 6.11 8.74 4.08
N LEU A 16 5.22 8.62 3.08
CA LEU A 16 4.09 7.70 3.14
C LEU A 16 4.55 6.24 3.27
N CYS A 17 5.54 5.82 2.49
CA CYS A 17 6.05 4.45 2.57
C CYS A 17 6.66 4.14 3.95
N ALA A 18 7.38 5.09 4.54
CA ALA A 18 7.93 4.92 5.89
C ALA A 18 6.82 4.81 6.96
N ALA A 19 5.80 5.66 6.89
CA ALA A 19 4.65 5.61 7.79
C ALA A 19 3.90 4.28 7.69
N LEU A 20 3.67 3.80 6.46
CA LEU A 20 3.02 2.50 6.24
C LEU A 20 3.89 1.34 6.72
N ALA A 21 5.20 1.37 6.48
CA ALA A 21 6.10 0.32 6.97
C ALA A 21 6.12 0.23 8.50
N ALA A 22 6.05 1.36 9.20
CA ALA A 22 5.98 1.39 10.66
C ALA A 22 4.73 0.67 11.22
N CYS A 23 3.63 0.60 10.46
CA CYS A 23 2.44 -0.16 10.86
C CYS A 23 2.66 -1.67 10.89
N PHE A 24 3.72 -2.18 10.27
CA PHE A 24 4.07 -3.61 10.22
C PHE A 24 5.21 -3.96 11.19
N ALA A 25 5.62 -3.05 12.07
CA ALA A 25 6.79 -3.24 12.94
C ALA A 25 6.65 -4.43 13.93
N GLU A 26 5.42 -4.80 14.28
CA GLU A 26 5.12 -5.92 15.20
C GLU A 26 4.98 -7.27 14.47
N ILE A 27 5.15 -7.30 13.14
CA ILE A 27 5.12 -8.55 12.37
C ILE A 27 6.54 -9.10 12.31
N ASP A 28 6.71 -10.36 12.70
CA ASP A 28 7.97 -11.08 12.51
C ASP A 28 8.31 -11.19 11.02
N ASP A 29 9.49 -10.71 10.64
CA ASP A 29 10.03 -10.77 9.26
C ASP A 29 9.04 -10.21 8.20
N PRO A 30 8.68 -8.91 8.27
CA PRO A 30 7.76 -8.33 7.31
C PRO A 30 8.39 -8.33 5.91
N PRO A 31 7.58 -8.41 4.83
CA PRO A 31 8.12 -8.38 3.48
C PRO A 31 9.01 -7.14 3.24
N PRO A 32 10.12 -7.28 2.50
CA PRO A 32 10.94 -6.13 2.15
C PRO A 32 10.08 -5.09 1.40
N ASP A 33 10.31 -3.82 1.71
CA ASP A 33 9.58 -2.68 1.13
C ASP A 33 8.05 -2.73 1.34
N VAL A 34 7.55 -3.37 2.41
CA VAL A 34 6.11 -3.51 2.69
C VAL A 34 5.32 -2.19 2.62
N GLY A 35 5.92 -1.07 3.05
CA GLY A 35 5.29 0.24 2.94
C GLY A 35 5.09 0.70 1.49
N LEU A 36 6.04 0.42 0.59
CA LEU A 36 5.92 0.69 -0.84
C LEU A 36 4.90 -0.23 -1.50
N LEU A 37 4.89 -1.51 -1.13
CA LEU A 37 3.91 -2.48 -1.62
C LEU A 37 2.49 -2.03 -1.24
N MET A 38 2.27 -1.65 0.02
CA MET A 38 0.99 -1.15 0.52
C MET A 38 0.55 0.13 -0.19
N ALA A 39 1.45 1.11 -0.35
CA ALA A 39 1.15 2.35 -1.07
C ALA A 39 0.78 2.10 -2.54
N SER A 40 1.46 1.15 -3.19
CA SER A 40 1.21 0.80 -4.59
C SER A 40 -0.14 0.09 -4.75
N HIS A 41 -0.48 -0.80 -3.83
CA HIS A 41 -1.78 -1.48 -3.82
C HIS A 41 -2.93 -0.49 -3.57
N TRP A 42 -2.75 0.45 -2.64
CA TRP A 42 -3.71 1.53 -2.41
C TRP A 42 -3.95 2.38 -3.67
N GLN A 43 -2.88 2.82 -4.34
CA GLN A 43 -2.99 3.58 -5.59
C GLN A 43 -3.68 2.77 -6.70
N GLY A 44 -3.32 1.48 -6.84
CA GLY A 44 -3.95 0.58 -7.81
C GLY A 44 -5.45 0.37 -7.51
N SER A 45 -5.82 0.23 -6.25
CA SER A 45 -7.21 0.07 -5.82
C SER A 45 -8.05 1.29 -6.20
N LEU A 46 -7.54 2.51 -5.97
CA LEU A 46 -8.21 3.74 -6.41
C LEU A 46 -8.40 3.80 -7.93
N LEU A 47 -7.40 3.35 -8.69
CA LEU A 47 -7.48 3.29 -10.15
C LEU A 47 -8.57 2.33 -10.62
N TRP A 48 -8.63 1.11 -10.05
CA TRP A 48 -9.62 0.12 -10.42
C TRP A 48 -11.04 0.52 -10.03
N TRP A 49 -11.22 1.06 -8.82
CA TRP A 49 -12.51 1.61 -8.40
C TRP A 49 -13.06 2.65 -9.38
N ARG A 50 -12.20 3.51 -9.94
CA ARG A 50 -12.61 4.56 -10.90
C ARG A 50 -13.22 3.99 -12.18
N PHE A 51 -12.86 2.77 -12.58
CA PHE A 51 -13.40 2.13 -13.78
C PHE A 51 -14.80 1.54 -13.55
N ASP A 52 -15.13 1.12 -12.33
CA ASP A 52 -16.42 0.52 -11.98
C ASP A 52 -16.84 0.84 -10.53
N PRO A 53 -17.30 2.06 -10.25
CA PRO A 53 -17.60 2.52 -8.89
C PRO A 53 -18.98 2.02 -8.41
N THR A 54 -19.05 0.74 -8.05
CA THR A 54 -20.30 0.09 -7.58
C THR A 54 -20.59 0.31 -6.09
N ILE A 55 -19.56 0.65 -5.31
CA ILE A 55 -19.64 0.91 -3.87
C ILE A 55 -18.80 2.14 -3.50
N GLU A 56 -18.93 2.62 -2.26
CA GLU A 56 -18.14 3.73 -1.73
C GLU A 56 -16.63 3.46 -1.82
N VAL A 57 -15.86 4.46 -2.27
CA VAL A 57 -14.41 4.32 -2.51
C VAL A 57 -13.66 3.88 -1.26
N ALA A 58 -14.02 4.42 -0.10
CA ALA A 58 -13.38 4.07 1.17
C ALA A 58 -13.58 2.59 1.50
N VAL A 59 -14.81 2.07 1.31
CA VAL A 59 -15.16 0.67 1.56
C VAL A 59 -14.40 -0.26 0.60
N TYR A 60 -14.36 0.08 -0.69
CA TYR A 60 -13.62 -0.70 -1.69
C TYR A 60 -12.13 -0.78 -1.38
N VAL A 61 -11.53 0.37 -1.05
CA VAL A 61 -10.11 0.48 -0.77
C VAL A 61 -9.75 -0.25 0.53
N GLU A 62 -10.58 -0.13 1.57
CA GLU A 62 -10.38 -0.83 2.84
C GLU A 62 -10.41 -2.35 2.66
N ASP A 63 -11.44 -2.89 2.00
CA ASP A 63 -11.54 -4.33 1.72
C ASP A 63 -10.34 -4.82 0.88
N SER A 64 -9.93 -4.05 -0.12
CA SER A 64 -8.78 -4.38 -0.97
C SER A 64 -7.46 -4.40 -0.18
N LEU A 65 -7.25 -3.44 0.72
CA LEU A 65 -6.05 -3.37 1.56
C LEU A 65 -6.02 -4.48 2.62
N ASN A 66 -7.16 -4.76 3.27
CA ASN A 66 -7.25 -5.85 4.26
C ASN A 66 -6.92 -7.22 3.63
N ARG A 67 -7.45 -7.50 2.43
CA ARG A 67 -7.12 -8.73 1.68
C ARG A 67 -5.64 -8.80 1.31
N PHE A 68 -5.06 -7.68 0.91
CA PHE A 68 -3.63 -7.61 0.58
C PHE A 68 -2.76 -7.89 1.81
N VAL A 69 -3.05 -7.25 2.95
CA VAL A 69 -2.35 -7.49 4.22
C VAL A 69 -2.43 -8.97 4.60
N ALA A 70 -3.62 -9.57 4.58
CA ALA A 70 -3.78 -10.99 4.89
C ALA A 70 -2.94 -11.89 3.97
N ALA A 71 -2.86 -11.58 2.67
CA ALA A 71 -2.09 -12.37 1.71
C ALA A 71 -0.58 -12.30 2.00
N ILE A 72 -0.05 -11.12 2.30
CA ILE A 72 1.40 -10.95 2.51
C ILE A 72 1.86 -11.43 3.88
N THR A 73 1.00 -11.41 4.91
CA THR A 73 1.33 -11.95 6.25
C THR A 73 1.13 -13.46 6.36
N THR A 74 0.23 -14.04 5.55
CA THR A 74 0.12 -15.51 5.46
C THR A 74 1.32 -16.09 4.70
N ALA A 75 1.83 -15.38 3.70
CA ALA A 75 3.01 -15.79 2.94
C ALA A 75 4.28 -15.83 3.80
N THR A 76 4.47 -14.88 4.71
CA THR A 76 5.62 -14.87 5.64
C THR A 76 5.56 -16.03 6.64
N ALA A 77 4.37 -16.42 7.08
CA ALA A 77 4.19 -17.57 7.99
C ALA A 77 4.58 -18.92 7.35
N ARG A 78 4.48 -19.05 6.03
CA ARG A 78 4.86 -20.27 5.30
C ARG A 78 6.33 -20.22 4.91
N LYS A 79 7.21 -20.60 5.85
CA LYS A 79 8.61 -20.95 5.50
C LYS A 79 8.64 -22.21 4.62
N PRO A 80 9.55 -22.30 3.63
CA PRO A 80 9.73 -23.49 2.79
C PRO A 80 10.14 -24.73 3.60
#